data_AF-A0A954L9F1-F1
#
_entry.id   AF-A0A954L9F1-F1
#
_cell.length_a   1.000
_cell.length_b   1.000
_cell.length_c   1.000
_cell.angle_alpha   90.00
_cell.angle_beta   90.00
_cell.angle_gamma   90.00
#
_symmetry.space_group_name_H-M   'P 1'
#
loop_
_entity.id
_entity.type
_entity.pdbx_description
1 polymer ?
#
loop_
_entity_poly.entity_id
_entity_poly.type
_entity_poly.pdbx_seq_one_letter_code
_entity_poly.pdbx_strand_id
1 'polypeptide(L)'
;LRERVSKAVDEKMTAITAEMSLLESDRRNRRFELVDKFKDDSEAIRAELEKYSTTMVDGQKKLAEKFNCKFVETPFITQEQLGDEEEYPIGTTTPPSRNAMQASGLPVYALAFAGYSEDGFPPTATFQAQRSSSNPFAFDLDENQSARHYIWWVIETQDRHEPTLDEEGIRDEVILTWKRTEARAKAQQRAEELAEKVRTGLAKPEAERQPMATSLEGVHVTESADSPVLTVHSTRRVSWMTFGRQSMRADRSMIEFADQPGKFVEYPGNDFYRIVFSELQNGEVGVAPSYDLSKYFVVEVADRTPADAAMVQTDREQFLRDGGSGMAFLFGPIPSAVGMEVATPMNRDWVTALWRKYDIDPTKIGDARN
;
A
#
# COMPACT_ATOMS: atom_id res chain seq x y z
N LEU A 1 -20.13 22.63 -24.51
CA LEU A 1 -20.31 21.18 -24.77
C LEU A 1 -19.93 20.35 -23.54
N ARG A 2 -18.69 20.49 -23.02
CA ARG A 2 -18.20 19.80 -21.80
C ARG A 2 -19.13 19.93 -20.58
N GLU A 3 -19.53 21.14 -20.22
CA GLU A 3 -20.43 21.38 -19.06
C GLU A 3 -21.81 20.71 -19.23
N ARG A 4 -22.35 20.70 -20.46
CA ARG A 4 -23.63 20.04 -20.76
C ARG A 4 -23.53 18.52 -20.66
N VAL A 5 -22.42 17.94 -21.11
CA VAL A 5 -22.16 16.50 -21.02
C VAL A 5 -21.92 16.08 -19.57
N SER A 6 -21.08 16.82 -18.84
CA SER A 6 -20.84 16.58 -17.40
C SER A 6 -22.14 16.67 -16.60
N LYS A 7 -22.97 17.69 -16.85
CA LYS A 7 -24.29 17.81 -16.22
C LYS A 7 -25.21 16.62 -16.55
N ALA A 8 -25.24 16.17 -17.81
CA ALA A 8 -26.06 15.02 -18.21
C ALA A 8 -25.58 13.70 -17.57
N VAL A 9 -24.26 13.52 -17.42
CA VAL A 9 -23.68 12.37 -16.71
C VAL A 9 -24.04 12.45 -15.22
N ASP A 10 -23.86 13.59 -14.57
CA ASP A 10 -24.22 13.80 -13.17
C ASP A 10 -25.72 13.56 -12.91
N GLU A 11 -26.59 14.05 -13.78
CA GLU A 11 -28.04 13.83 -13.71
C GLU A 11 -28.40 12.35 -13.87
N LYS A 12 -27.80 11.68 -14.86
CA LYS A 12 -27.99 10.24 -15.09
C LYS A 12 -27.52 9.42 -13.88
N MET A 13 -26.32 9.70 -13.36
CA MET A 13 -25.78 9.03 -12.19
C MET A 13 -26.65 9.28 -10.96
N THR A 14 -27.24 10.47 -10.83
CA THR A 14 -28.16 10.80 -9.74
C THR A 14 -29.49 10.07 -9.82
N ALA A 15 -30.05 9.94 -11.01
CA ALA A 15 -31.24 9.14 -11.22
C ALA A 15 -30.99 7.65 -10.88
N ILE A 16 -29.87 7.09 -11.34
CA ILE A 16 -29.51 5.70 -11.04
C ILE A 16 -29.28 5.50 -9.53
N THR A 17 -28.52 6.38 -8.86
CA THR A 17 -28.30 6.27 -7.40
C THR A 17 -29.63 6.33 -6.64
N ALA A 18 -30.57 7.21 -7.01
CA ALA A 18 -31.85 7.31 -6.33
C ALA A 18 -32.70 6.04 -6.47
N GLU A 19 -32.77 5.45 -7.67
CA GLU A 19 -33.51 4.19 -7.88
C GLU A 19 -32.82 2.99 -7.21
N MET A 20 -31.49 2.98 -7.16
CA MET A 20 -30.72 2.00 -6.39
C MET A 20 -30.99 2.08 -4.89
N SER A 21 -31.09 3.28 -4.32
CA SER A 21 -31.41 3.46 -2.90
C SER A 21 -32.83 2.97 -2.54
N LEU A 22 -33.76 2.97 -3.50
CA LEU A 22 -35.09 2.37 -3.29
C LEU A 22 -34.99 0.84 -3.20
N LEU A 23 -34.23 0.20 -4.09
CA LEU A 23 -33.96 -1.24 -4.01
C LEU A 23 -33.29 -1.62 -2.68
N GLU A 24 -32.34 -0.79 -2.22
CA GLU A 24 -31.66 -0.99 -0.93
C GLU A 24 -32.62 -0.85 0.27
N SER A 25 -33.54 0.12 0.22
CA SER A 25 -34.50 0.35 1.31
C SER A 25 -35.33 -0.90 1.61
N ASP A 26 -35.72 -1.66 0.58
CA ASP A 26 -36.48 -2.89 0.74
C ASP A 26 -35.65 -3.97 1.45
N ARG A 27 -34.38 -4.16 1.02
CA ARG A 27 -33.44 -5.09 1.66
C ARG A 27 -33.14 -4.69 3.11
N ARG A 28 -32.95 -3.40 3.35
CA ARG A 28 -32.65 -2.85 4.69
C ARG A 28 -33.82 -3.04 5.64
N ASN A 29 -35.04 -2.71 5.22
CA ASN A 29 -36.25 -2.93 6.01
C ASN A 29 -36.40 -4.41 6.37
N ARG A 30 -36.17 -5.30 5.40
CA ARG A 30 -36.20 -6.73 5.64
C ARG A 30 -35.13 -7.20 6.61
N ARG A 31 -33.90 -6.68 6.52
CA ARG A 31 -32.84 -6.98 7.49
C ARG A 31 -33.27 -6.64 8.91
N PHE A 32 -33.90 -5.49 9.13
CA PHE A 32 -34.41 -5.12 10.47
C PHE A 32 -35.46 -6.10 10.97
N GLU A 33 -36.39 -6.54 10.12
CA GLU A 33 -37.37 -7.58 10.48
C GLU A 33 -36.72 -8.93 10.82
N LEU A 34 -35.66 -9.31 10.09
CA LEU A 34 -34.94 -10.56 10.31
C LEU A 34 -34.11 -10.53 11.59
N VAL A 35 -33.44 -9.40 11.89
CA VAL A 35 -32.71 -9.20 13.15
C VAL A 35 -33.65 -9.34 14.35
N ASP A 36 -34.83 -8.73 14.29
CA ASP A 36 -35.85 -8.84 15.35
C ASP A 36 -36.38 -10.29 15.50
N LYS A 37 -36.55 -11.00 14.38
CA LYS A 37 -37.03 -12.38 14.35
C LYS A 37 -36.00 -13.41 14.83
N PHE A 38 -34.75 -13.26 14.42
CA PHE A 38 -33.68 -14.24 14.63
C PHE A 38 -32.72 -13.89 15.78
N LYS A 39 -32.92 -12.75 16.46
CA LYS A 39 -32.18 -12.35 17.66
C LYS A 39 -30.66 -12.48 17.49
N ASP A 40 -30.14 -11.94 16.39
CA ASP A 40 -28.72 -11.94 16.02
C ASP A 40 -28.11 -13.29 15.63
N ASP A 41 -28.92 -14.30 15.28
CA ASP A 41 -28.43 -15.48 14.55
C ASP A 41 -28.00 -15.09 13.12
N SER A 42 -26.71 -14.79 12.97
CA SER A 42 -26.10 -14.29 11.75
C SER A 42 -26.28 -15.23 10.56
N GLU A 43 -26.19 -16.55 10.77
CA GLU A 43 -26.32 -17.54 9.70
C GLU A 43 -27.76 -17.59 9.18
N ALA A 44 -28.75 -17.58 10.09
CA ALA A 44 -30.16 -17.58 9.72
C ALA A 44 -30.59 -16.27 9.01
N ILE A 45 -30.10 -15.12 9.47
CA ILE A 45 -30.34 -13.82 8.83
C ILE A 45 -29.73 -13.80 7.43
N ARG A 46 -28.51 -14.33 7.28
CA ARG A 46 -27.79 -14.38 6.00
C ARG A 46 -28.51 -15.27 4.98
N ALA A 47 -28.91 -16.47 5.37
CA ALA A 47 -29.64 -17.41 4.50
C ALA A 47 -30.98 -16.83 3.98
N GLU A 48 -31.67 -16.02 4.79
CA GLU A 48 -32.89 -15.34 4.34
C GLU A 48 -32.60 -14.11 3.45
N LEU A 49 -31.49 -13.40 3.67
CA LEU A 49 -31.08 -12.26 2.86
C LEU A 49 -30.48 -12.66 1.50
N GLU A 50 -29.96 -13.89 1.36
CA GLU A 50 -29.43 -14.42 0.09
C GLU A 50 -30.47 -14.36 -1.03
N LYS A 51 -31.74 -14.69 -0.72
CA LYS A 51 -32.88 -14.59 -1.67
C LYS A 51 -33.11 -13.16 -2.17
N TYR A 52 -32.76 -12.16 -1.37
CA TYR A 52 -32.83 -10.75 -1.74
C TYR A 52 -31.61 -10.30 -2.53
N SER A 53 -30.45 -10.95 -2.39
CA SER A 53 -29.28 -10.71 -3.25
C SER A 53 -29.65 -10.94 -4.73
N THR A 54 -30.32 -12.05 -5.05
CA THR A 54 -30.81 -12.32 -6.41
C THR A 54 -31.80 -11.26 -6.91
N THR A 55 -32.75 -10.85 -6.06
CA THR A 55 -33.73 -9.81 -6.40
C THR A 55 -33.07 -8.45 -6.65
N MET A 56 -32.03 -8.13 -5.87
CA MET A 56 -31.21 -6.92 -6.05
C MET A 56 -30.44 -6.96 -7.37
N VAL A 57 -29.78 -8.08 -7.69
CA VAL A 57 -29.05 -8.28 -8.96
C VAL A 57 -29.99 -8.13 -10.15
N ASP A 58 -31.19 -8.70 -10.10
CA ASP A 58 -32.19 -8.54 -11.16
C ASP A 58 -32.69 -7.10 -11.28
N GLY A 59 -32.90 -6.41 -10.16
CA GLY A 59 -33.24 -4.99 -10.13
C GLY A 59 -32.14 -4.13 -10.76
N GLN A 60 -30.87 -4.44 -10.47
CA GLN A 60 -29.71 -3.74 -11.00
C GLN A 60 -29.52 -3.96 -12.50
N LYS A 61 -29.75 -5.18 -13.00
CA LYS A 61 -29.77 -5.47 -14.44
C LYS A 61 -30.83 -4.64 -15.16
N LYS A 62 -32.05 -4.57 -14.60
CA LYS A 62 -33.14 -3.73 -15.15
C LYS A 62 -32.80 -2.24 -15.13
N LEU A 63 -32.13 -1.75 -14.07
CA LEU A 63 -31.66 -0.37 -14.02
C LEU A 63 -30.56 -0.11 -15.06
N ALA A 64 -29.63 -1.04 -15.23
CA ALA A 64 -28.59 -0.96 -16.24
C ALA A 64 -29.20 -0.88 -17.65
N GLU A 65 -30.19 -1.71 -17.98
CA GLU A 65 -30.92 -1.65 -19.24
C GLU A 65 -31.66 -0.32 -19.42
N LYS A 66 -32.44 0.11 -18.41
CA LYS A 66 -33.21 1.36 -18.43
C LYS A 66 -32.34 2.59 -18.70
N PHE A 67 -31.15 2.63 -18.10
CA PHE A 67 -30.23 3.74 -18.26
C PHE A 67 -29.16 3.50 -19.32
N ASN A 68 -29.18 2.39 -20.07
CA ASN A 68 -28.14 2.03 -21.04
C ASN A 68 -26.73 2.09 -20.43
N CYS A 69 -26.54 1.33 -19.34
CA CYS A 69 -25.29 1.11 -18.63
C CYS A 69 -24.87 -0.36 -18.75
N LYS A 70 -23.58 -0.66 -18.61
CA LYS A 70 -23.09 -2.04 -18.52
C LYS A 70 -23.20 -2.52 -17.07
N PHE A 71 -23.88 -3.64 -16.85
CA PHE A 71 -23.88 -4.35 -15.58
C PHE A 71 -22.71 -5.33 -15.52
N VAL A 72 -21.99 -5.37 -14.40
CA VAL A 72 -20.89 -6.31 -14.13
C VAL A 72 -21.02 -6.76 -12.67
N GLU A 73 -20.86 -8.06 -12.46
CA GLU A 73 -20.84 -8.70 -11.14
C GLU A 73 -19.47 -9.35 -10.96
N THR A 74 -18.87 -9.19 -9.79
CA THR A 74 -17.60 -9.83 -9.42
C THR A 74 -17.90 -11.17 -8.76
N PRO A 75 -17.02 -12.18 -8.90
CA PRO A 75 -17.03 -13.32 -7.98
C PRO A 75 -16.69 -12.86 -6.56
N PHE A 76 -16.73 -13.78 -5.60
CA PHE A 76 -16.10 -13.54 -4.30
C PHE A 76 -14.60 -13.30 -4.52
N ILE A 77 -14.16 -12.13 -4.09
CA ILE A 77 -12.84 -11.58 -4.38
C ILE A 77 -12.27 -10.96 -3.11
N THR A 78 -10.96 -11.05 -2.92
CA THR A 78 -10.27 -10.41 -1.80
C THR A 78 -10.01 -8.92 -2.07
N GLN A 79 -9.66 -8.17 -1.03
CA GLN A 79 -9.27 -6.76 -1.17
C GLN A 79 -8.08 -6.57 -2.13
N GLU A 80 -7.09 -7.48 -2.07
CA GLU A 80 -5.89 -7.44 -2.93
C GLU A 80 -6.25 -7.73 -4.38
N GLN A 81 -7.01 -8.80 -4.62
CA GLN A 81 -7.48 -9.15 -5.96
C GLN A 81 -8.31 -8.01 -6.58
N LEU A 82 -9.24 -7.39 -5.84
CA LEU A 82 -10.02 -6.27 -6.35
C LEU A 82 -9.14 -5.05 -6.69
N GLY A 83 -8.01 -4.87 -6.00
CA GLY A 83 -7.05 -3.81 -6.28
C GLY A 83 -6.20 -4.04 -7.54
N ASP A 84 -5.85 -5.29 -7.82
CA ASP A 84 -4.88 -5.66 -8.85
C ASP A 84 -5.52 -6.17 -10.16
N GLU A 85 -6.79 -6.56 -10.12
CA GLU A 85 -7.44 -7.25 -11.24
C GLU A 85 -7.91 -6.30 -12.36
N GLU A 86 -7.39 -6.52 -13.58
CA GLU A 86 -7.76 -5.73 -14.76
C GLU A 86 -9.18 -6.02 -15.29
N GLU A 87 -9.70 -7.22 -15.01
CA GLU A 87 -11.05 -7.63 -15.44
C GLU A 87 -12.14 -6.80 -14.75
N TYR A 88 -11.90 -6.39 -13.50
CA TYR A 88 -12.78 -5.55 -12.70
C TYR A 88 -12.10 -4.21 -12.39
N PRO A 89 -11.99 -3.29 -13.38
CA PRO A 89 -11.21 -2.05 -13.26
C PRO A 89 -11.81 -1.03 -12.27
N ILE A 90 -12.82 -1.43 -11.49
CA ILE A 90 -13.48 -0.59 -10.51
C ILE A 90 -12.67 -0.45 -9.22
N GLY A 91 -11.87 -1.43 -8.84
CA GLY A 91 -11.20 -1.43 -7.53
C GLY A 91 -10.31 -0.21 -7.30
N THR A 92 -9.56 0.21 -8.30
CA THR A 92 -8.66 1.38 -8.24
C THR A 92 -9.35 2.73 -8.45
N THR A 93 -10.67 2.73 -8.72
CA THR A 93 -11.44 3.97 -8.94
C THR A 93 -11.70 4.68 -7.61
N THR A 94 -11.87 6.00 -7.65
CA THR A 94 -12.11 6.81 -6.44
C THR A 94 -13.43 7.59 -6.53
N PRO A 95 -14.02 7.98 -5.38
CA PRO A 95 -15.21 8.83 -5.37
C PRO A 95 -15.02 10.11 -6.19
N PRO A 96 -15.98 10.51 -7.03
CA PRO A 96 -15.86 11.72 -7.82
C PRO A 96 -15.83 12.95 -6.91
N SER A 97 -14.85 13.83 -7.11
CA SER A 97 -14.74 15.09 -6.36
C SER A 97 -14.95 16.29 -7.27
N ARG A 98 -15.76 17.25 -6.82
CA ARG A 98 -15.91 18.55 -7.49
C ARG A 98 -14.74 19.48 -7.22
N ASN A 99 -13.93 19.19 -6.21
CA ASN A 99 -12.78 20.01 -5.81
C ASN A 99 -11.51 19.16 -5.84
N ALA A 100 -10.59 19.49 -6.74
CA ALA A 100 -9.34 18.76 -6.91
C ALA A 100 -8.45 18.77 -5.65
N MET A 101 -8.56 19.81 -4.81
CA MET A 101 -7.84 19.89 -3.53
C MET A 101 -8.44 19.02 -2.41
N GLN A 102 -9.67 18.51 -2.58
CA GLN A 102 -10.36 17.63 -1.62
C GLN A 102 -10.55 16.20 -2.16
N ALA A 103 -9.96 15.88 -3.31
CA ALA A 103 -10.02 14.55 -3.90
C ALA A 103 -9.09 13.58 -3.13
N SER A 104 -9.43 13.30 -1.88
CA SER A 104 -8.75 12.33 -1.00
C SER A 104 -9.70 11.20 -0.62
N GLY A 105 -10.48 10.72 -1.59
CA GLY A 105 -11.32 9.55 -1.39
C GLY A 105 -10.48 8.27 -1.45
N LEU A 106 -10.74 7.33 -0.56
CA LEU A 106 -10.17 5.98 -0.65
C LEU A 106 -10.65 5.31 -1.95
N PRO A 107 -9.80 4.47 -2.58
CA PRO A 107 -10.22 3.68 -3.74
C PRO A 107 -11.31 2.66 -3.36
N VAL A 108 -12.06 2.18 -4.35
CA VAL A 108 -13.18 1.24 -4.12
C VAL A 108 -12.72 -0.03 -3.42
N TYR A 109 -11.55 -0.60 -3.74
CA TYR A 109 -11.06 -1.78 -3.03
C TYR A 109 -10.89 -1.51 -1.52
N ALA A 110 -10.50 -0.30 -1.14
CA ALA A 110 -10.38 0.06 0.26
C ALA A 110 -11.75 0.35 0.88
N LEU A 111 -12.64 1.07 0.17
CA LEU A 111 -13.98 1.40 0.66
C LEU A 111 -14.90 0.19 0.81
N ALA A 112 -14.87 -0.72 -0.17
CA ALA A 112 -15.67 -1.93 -0.18
C ALA A 112 -15.34 -2.84 1.01
N PHE A 113 -14.13 -2.73 1.58
CA PHE A 113 -13.67 -3.50 2.73
C PHE A 113 -13.51 -2.62 4.01
N ALA A 114 -13.68 -1.29 3.90
CA ALA A 114 -13.62 -0.35 5.02
C ALA A 114 -14.89 -0.45 5.86
N GLY A 115 -14.92 -1.41 6.78
CA GLY A 115 -16.05 -1.60 7.68
C GLY A 115 -16.16 -3.01 8.25
N TYR A 116 -15.47 -3.99 7.69
CA TYR A 116 -15.39 -5.32 8.29
C TYR A 116 -14.39 -5.26 9.45
N SER A 117 -14.87 -4.92 10.64
CA SER A 117 -14.10 -5.15 11.88
C SER A 117 -14.05 -6.65 12.17
N GLU A 118 -13.14 -7.07 13.05
CA GLU A 118 -12.99 -8.47 13.50
C GLU A 118 -14.31 -9.09 14.02
N ASP A 119 -15.32 -8.28 14.33
CA ASP A 119 -16.63 -8.70 14.84
C ASP A 119 -17.64 -9.14 13.75
N GLY A 120 -17.21 -9.24 12.49
CA GLY A 120 -17.95 -9.95 11.44
C GLY A 120 -19.18 -9.24 10.85
N PHE A 121 -19.54 -8.05 11.33
CA PHE A 121 -20.66 -7.29 10.78
C PHE A 121 -20.21 -6.09 9.95
N PRO A 122 -20.49 -6.07 8.63
CA PRO A 122 -20.36 -4.84 7.86
C PRO A 122 -21.36 -3.79 8.39
N PRO A 123 -20.91 -2.53 8.62
CA PRO A 123 -21.81 -1.44 8.94
C PRO A 123 -22.86 -1.32 7.84
N THR A 124 -24.07 -0.89 8.19
CA THR A 124 -25.18 -0.68 7.23
C THR A 124 -24.79 0.23 6.07
N ALA A 125 -23.79 1.10 6.26
CA ALA A 125 -23.22 1.96 5.23
C ALA A 125 -22.47 1.20 4.11
N THR A 126 -22.00 -0.03 4.33
CA THR A 126 -21.27 -0.84 3.33
C THR A 126 -22.18 -1.30 2.18
N PHE A 127 -23.49 -1.37 2.41
CA PHE A 127 -24.47 -1.78 1.40
C PHE A 127 -25.12 -0.61 0.64
N GLN A 128 -24.65 0.61 0.86
CA GLN A 128 -25.16 1.79 0.17
C GLN A 128 -24.53 1.93 -1.21
N ALA A 129 -25.33 2.35 -2.19
CA ALA A 129 -24.83 2.63 -3.52
C ALA A 129 -23.85 3.82 -3.50
N GLN A 130 -22.65 3.61 -4.04
CA GLN A 130 -21.60 4.62 -4.13
C GLN A 130 -21.21 4.90 -5.57
N ARG A 131 -20.73 6.12 -5.83
CA ARG A 131 -20.22 6.54 -7.15
C ARG A 131 -18.71 6.52 -7.13
N SER A 132 -18.10 6.12 -8.24
CA SER A 132 -16.66 6.25 -8.44
C SER A 132 -16.31 6.59 -9.89
N SER A 133 -15.08 7.03 -10.12
CA SER A 133 -14.54 7.36 -11.44
C SER A 133 -13.11 6.87 -11.58
N SER A 134 -12.74 6.36 -12.76
CA SER A 134 -11.35 6.02 -13.09
C SER A 134 -10.44 7.24 -13.19
N ASN A 135 -11.04 8.43 -13.34
CA ASN A 135 -10.34 9.69 -13.19
C ASN A 135 -11.22 10.64 -12.35
N PRO A 136 -10.85 10.91 -11.08
CA PRO A 136 -11.64 11.80 -10.23
C PRO A 136 -11.57 13.27 -10.66
N PHE A 137 -10.67 13.61 -11.59
CA PHE A 137 -10.40 14.97 -12.06
C PHE A 137 -10.82 15.24 -13.52
N ALA A 138 -10.93 14.20 -14.35
CA ALA A 138 -11.25 14.35 -15.76
C ALA A 138 -12.72 14.02 -16.05
N PHE A 139 -13.48 15.04 -16.44
CA PHE A 139 -14.49 14.87 -17.48
C PHE A 139 -13.85 15.14 -18.84
N ASP A 140 -12.68 14.56 -19.11
CA ASP A 140 -11.99 14.76 -20.37
C ASP A 140 -12.57 13.82 -21.42
N LEU A 141 -13.05 14.42 -22.51
CA LEU A 141 -13.76 13.74 -23.60
C LEU A 141 -12.81 13.43 -24.77
N ASP A 142 -11.50 13.44 -24.56
CA ASP A 142 -10.59 12.93 -25.57
C ASP A 142 -10.83 11.43 -25.74
N GLU A 143 -11.01 10.99 -26.99
CA GLU A 143 -11.34 9.62 -27.40
C GLU A 143 -10.34 8.56 -26.87
N ASN A 144 -9.17 8.99 -26.40
CA ASN A 144 -8.13 8.13 -25.82
C ASN A 144 -8.12 8.05 -24.27
N GLN A 145 -8.88 8.89 -23.54
CA GLN A 145 -8.88 8.89 -22.06
C GLN A 145 -10.25 9.24 -21.45
N SER A 146 -11.35 8.76 -22.04
CA SER A 146 -12.69 8.94 -21.48
C SER A 146 -12.76 8.37 -20.05
N ALA A 147 -13.02 9.21 -19.06
CA ALA A 147 -13.20 8.76 -17.68
C ALA A 147 -14.39 7.79 -17.60
N ARG A 148 -14.15 6.60 -17.04
CA ARG A 148 -15.20 5.62 -16.78
C ARG A 148 -15.85 5.95 -15.45
N HIS A 149 -17.16 6.16 -15.48
CA HIS A 149 -17.97 6.40 -14.28
C HIS A 149 -18.66 5.12 -13.87
N TYR A 150 -18.65 4.83 -12.56
CA TYR A 150 -19.22 3.63 -12.00
C TYR A 150 -20.20 3.96 -10.89
N ILE A 151 -21.22 3.14 -10.78
CA ILE A 151 -22.07 3.03 -9.60
C ILE A 151 -21.88 1.60 -9.11
N TRP A 152 -21.53 1.46 -7.84
CA TRP A 152 -21.24 0.17 -7.24
C TRP A 152 -21.92 0.04 -5.89
N TRP A 153 -22.02 -1.21 -5.46
CA TRP A 153 -22.65 -1.61 -4.22
C TRP A 153 -22.08 -3.00 -3.87
N VAL A 154 -21.99 -3.31 -2.58
CA VAL A 154 -21.70 -4.68 -2.13
C VAL A 154 -23.01 -5.45 -2.09
N ILE A 155 -23.12 -6.57 -2.81
CA ILE A 155 -24.32 -7.43 -2.76
C ILE A 155 -24.21 -8.51 -1.68
N GLU A 156 -23.01 -9.05 -1.51
CA GLU A 156 -22.78 -10.22 -0.66
C GLU A 156 -21.35 -10.20 -0.11
N THR A 157 -21.15 -10.90 0.99
CA THR A 157 -19.90 -10.94 1.75
C THR A 157 -19.68 -12.37 2.19
N GLN A 158 -18.51 -12.95 1.99
CA GLN A 158 -18.18 -14.27 2.54
C GLN A 158 -17.45 -14.10 3.87
N ASP A 159 -17.71 -15.01 4.82
CA ASP A 159 -16.98 -14.99 6.08
C ASP A 159 -15.52 -15.35 5.83
N ARG A 160 -14.64 -14.88 6.72
CA ARG A 160 -13.22 -15.20 6.63
C ARG A 160 -13.07 -16.72 6.74
N HIS A 161 -12.69 -17.34 5.62
CA HIS A 161 -12.39 -18.76 5.55
C HIS A 161 -10.89 -18.97 5.77
N GLU A 162 -10.54 -20.02 6.51
CA GLU A 162 -9.16 -20.49 6.58
C GLU A 162 -8.95 -21.49 5.45
N PRO A 163 -8.16 -21.15 4.41
CA PRO A 163 -7.97 -22.04 3.29
C PRO A 163 -7.36 -23.36 3.73
N THR A 164 -7.94 -24.46 3.26
CA THR A 164 -7.42 -25.81 3.44
C THR A 164 -6.47 -26.17 2.30
N LEU A 165 -5.54 -27.09 2.55
CA LEU A 165 -4.57 -27.53 1.53
C LEU A 165 -5.20 -28.30 0.35
N ASP A 166 -6.48 -28.65 0.45
CA ASP A 166 -7.22 -29.38 -0.59
C ASP A 166 -7.94 -28.43 -1.56
N GLU A 167 -7.98 -27.13 -1.25
CA GLU A 167 -8.50 -26.10 -2.14
C GLU A 167 -7.58 -25.87 -3.34
N GLU A 168 -8.18 -25.58 -4.49
CA GLU A 168 -7.48 -25.39 -5.76
C GLU A 168 -6.45 -24.25 -5.66
N GLY A 169 -5.20 -24.51 -6.08
CA GLY A 169 -4.10 -23.54 -6.06
C GLY A 169 -3.43 -23.31 -4.70
N ILE A 170 -4.11 -23.56 -3.58
CA ILE A 170 -3.58 -23.27 -2.22
C ILE A 170 -2.35 -24.11 -1.89
N ARG A 171 -2.39 -25.43 -2.18
CA ARG A 171 -1.23 -26.30 -1.95
C ARG A 171 0.01 -25.85 -2.72
N ASP A 172 -0.17 -25.42 -3.97
CA ASP A 172 0.94 -24.99 -4.81
C ASP A 172 1.55 -23.69 -4.29
N GLU A 173 0.73 -22.76 -3.82
CA GLU A 173 1.16 -21.51 -3.18
C GLU A 173 1.93 -21.77 -1.87
N VAL A 174 1.43 -22.68 -1.03
CA VAL A 174 2.10 -23.08 0.22
C VAL A 174 3.44 -23.75 -0.08
N ILE A 175 3.49 -24.68 -1.05
CA ILE A 175 4.74 -25.33 -1.46
C ILE A 175 5.73 -24.32 -2.03
N LEU A 176 5.28 -23.37 -2.86
CA LEU A 176 6.12 -22.32 -3.42
C LEU A 176 6.70 -21.44 -2.30
N THR A 177 5.87 -21.03 -1.35
CA THR A 177 6.28 -20.20 -0.21
C THR A 177 7.25 -20.96 0.69
N TRP A 178 6.99 -22.24 0.98
CA TRP A 178 7.90 -23.09 1.73
C TRP A 178 9.26 -23.23 1.04
N LYS A 179 9.27 -23.53 -0.27
CA LYS A 179 10.51 -23.59 -1.06
C LYS A 179 11.28 -22.28 -1.04
N ARG A 180 10.61 -21.13 -1.11
CA ARG A 180 11.23 -19.80 -0.98
C ARG A 180 11.86 -19.62 0.40
N THR A 181 11.17 -20.01 1.46
CA THR A 181 11.70 -19.93 2.83
C THR A 181 12.94 -20.81 3.03
N GLU A 182 12.92 -22.05 2.56
CA GLU A 182 14.10 -22.94 2.60
C GLU A 182 15.26 -22.39 1.73
N ALA A 183 14.94 -21.80 0.57
CA ALA A 183 15.95 -21.21 -0.29
C ALA A 183 16.61 -19.97 0.34
N ARG A 184 15.87 -19.17 1.12
CA ARG A 184 16.41 -17.99 1.85
C ARG A 184 17.51 -18.38 2.81
N ALA A 185 17.30 -19.43 3.61
CA ALA A 185 18.31 -19.92 4.55
C ALA A 185 19.61 -20.35 3.84
N LYS A 186 19.48 -21.09 2.72
CA LYS A 186 20.63 -21.51 1.91
C LYS A 186 21.33 -20.32 1.23
N ALA A 187 20.57 -19.35 0.73
CA ALA A 187 21.12 -18.16 0.09
C ALA A 187 21.89 -17.30 1.10
N GLN A 188 21.37 -17.15 2.33
CA GLN A 188 22.05 -16.46 3.41
C GLN A 188 23.36 -17.16 3.78
N GLN A 189 23.33 -18.48 4.00
CA GLN A 189 24.53 -19.26 4.32
C GLN A 189 25.59 -19.09 3.23
N ARG A 190 25.18 -19.16 1.96
CA ARG A 190 26.09 -18.96 0.84
C ARG A 190 26.69 -17.54 0.82
N ALA A 191 25.89 -16.52 1.10
CA ALA A 191 26.39 -15.15 1.19
C ALA A 191 27.38 -14.98 2.35
N GLU A 192 27.15 -15.65 3.49
CA GLU A 192 28.07 -15.65 4.64
C GLU A 192 29.41 -16.31 4.29
N GLU A 193 29.40 -17.44 3.59
CA GLU A 193 30.63 -18.08 3.08
C GLU A 193 31.43 -17.15 2.15
N LEU A 194 30.73 -16.40 1.29
CA LEU A 194 31.36 -15.45 0.37
C LEU A 194 31.91 -14.24 1.15
N ALA A 195 31.19 -13.74 2.15
CA ALA A 195 31.67 -12.69 3.04
C ALA A 195 32.94 -13.12 3.78
N GLU A 196 33.01 -14.36 4.28
CA GLU A 196 34.22 -14.90 4.93
C GLU A 196 35.43 -14.98 3.98
N LYS A 197 35.22 -15.35 2.72
CA LYS A 197 36.30 -15.31 1.70
C LYS A 197 36.85 -13.89 1.53
N VAL A 198 35.97 -12.90 1.47
CA VAL A 198 36.38 -11.50 1.35
C VAL A 198 37.10 -11.04 2.62
N ARG A 199 36.57 -11.34 3.82
CA ARG A 199 37.22 -11.02 5.10
C ARG A 199 38.64 -11.61 5.16
N THR A 200 38.79 -12.87 4.75
CA THR A 200 40.09 -13.55 4.69
C THR A 200 41.05 -12.89 3.71
N GLY A 201 40.55 -12.44 2.55
CA GLY A 201 41.34 -11.70 1.56
C GLY A 201 41.82 -10.34 2.06
N LEU A 202 40.96 -9.61 2.77
CA LEU A 202 41.24 -8.28 3.33
C LEU A 202 42.16 -8.32 4.56
N ALA A 203 42.08 -9.39 5.36
CA ALA A 203 42.88 -9.59 6.57
C ALA A 203 44.36 -9.90 6.29
N LYS A 204 44.72 -10.20 5.03
CA LYS A 204 46.12 -10.44 4.64
C LYS A 204 46.97 -9.16 4.83
N PRO A 205 48.29 -9.31 5.07
CA PRO A 205 49.21 -8.18 5.12
C PRO A 205 49.13 -7.32 3.86
N GLU A 206 49.44 -6.03 3.96
CA GLU A 206 49.21 -5.04 2.89
C GLU A 206 49.82 -5.43 1.52
N ALA A 207 50.95 -6.13 1.51
CA ALA A 207 51.59 -6.63 0.29
C ALA A 207 50.82 -7.78 -0.41
N GLU A 208 49.94 -8.49 0.30
CA GLU A 208 49.17 -9.64 -0.18
C GLU A 208 47.65 -9.44 -0.02
N ARG A 209 47.21 -8.24 0.38
CA ARG A 209 45.80 -7.91 0.58
C ARG A 209 45.05 -8.06 -0.73
N GLN A 210 43.98 -8.85 -0.70
CA GLN A 210 43.12 -9.07 -1.86
C GLN A 210 41.82 -8.26 -1.68
N PRO A 211 41.53 -7.27 -2.54
CA PRO A 211 40.26 -6.56 -2.49
C PRO A 211 39.09 -7.51 -2.79
N MET A 212 37.86 -7.14 -2.44
CA MET A 212 36.66 -7.97 -2.68
C MET A 212 36.56 -8.45 -4.13
N ALA A 213 36.84 -7.57 -5.10
CA ALA A 213 36.79 -7.90 -6.53
C ALA A 213 37.71 -9.08 -6.89
N THR A 214 38.92 -9.12 -6.33
CA THR A 214 39.89 -10.21 -6.56
C THR A 214 39.53 -11.46 -5.75
N SER A 215 39.03 -11.28 -4.52
CA SER A 215 38.66 -12.40 -3.64
C SER A 215 37.47 -13.21 -4.17
N LEU A 216 36.60 -12.58 -4.97
CA LEU A 216 35.41 -13.18 -5.56
C LEU A 216 35.52 -13.42 -7.07
N GLU A 217 36.70 -13.22 -7.66
CA GLU A 217 36.92 -13.40 -9.09
C GLU A 217 36.67 -14.86 -9.50
N GLY A 218 35.80 -15.08 -10.49
CA GLY A 218 35.44 -16.42 -10.97
C GLY A 218 34.56 -17.24 -10.01
N VAL A 219 34.13 -16.67 -8.88
CA VAL A 219 33.24 -17.36 -7.93
C VAL A 219 31.79 -17.25 -8.39
N HIS A 220 31.07 -18.36 -8.38
CA HIS A 220 29.66 -18.43 -8.78
C HIS A 220 28.71 -18.01 -7.66
N VAL A 221 27.56 -17.43 -8.05
CA VAL A 221 26.48 -17.00 -7.13
C VAL A 221 26.01 -18.15 -6.25
N THR A 222 25.78 -19.32 -6.83
CA THR A 222 25.49 -20.57 -6.11
C THR A 222 26.67 -21.53 -6.19
N GLU A 223 26.59 -22.68 -5.53
CA GLU A 223 27.61 -23.74 -5.62
C GLU A 223 27.61 -24.48 -6.96
N SER A 224 26.59 -24.26 -7.80
CA SER A 224 26.50 -24.90 -9.12
C SER A 224 27.42 -24.24 -10.14
N ALA A 225 28.11 -25.05 -10.94
CA ALA A 225 28.94 -24.57 -12.05
C ALA A 225 28.14 -23.87 -13.17
N ASP A 226 26.84 -24.17 -13.28
CA ASP A 226 25.94 -23.55 -14.26
C ASP A 226 25.41 -22.18 -13.80
N SER A 227 25.74 -21.78 -12.57
CA SER A 227 25.33 -20.49 -12.00
C SER A 227 26.10 -19.33 -12.63
N PRO A 228 25.54 -18.12 -12.73
CA PRO A 228 26.32 -16.95 -13.12
C PRO A 228 27.47 -16.68 -12.16
N VAL A 229 28.56 -16.14 -12.69
CA VAL A 229 29.70 -15.63 -11.91
C VAL A 229 29.29 -14.34 -11.20
N LEU A 230 29.79 -14.14 -9.98
CA LEU A 230 29.56 -12.93 -9.19
C LEU A 230 30.21 -11.72 -9.85
N THR A 231 29.48 -10.61 -9.86
CA THR A 231 30.00 -9.31 -10.27
C THR A 231 30.10 -8.42 -9.05
N VAL A 232 31.29 -7.88 -8.80
CA VAL A 232 31.53 -6.92 -7.71
C VAL A 232 31.35 -5.50 -8.26
N HIS A 233 30.44 -4.73 -7.65
CA HIS A 233 30.18 -3.35 -8.00
C HIS A 233 30.71 -2.42 -6.92
N SER A 234 31.47 -1.40 -7.32
CA SER A 234 31.83 -0.30 -6.43
C SER A 234 30.77 0.79 -6.51
N THR A 235 30.18 1.14 -5.38
CA THR A 235 29.21 2.23 -5.29
C THR A 235 29.93 3.57 -5.10
N ARG A 236 29.31 4.66 -5.54
CA ARG A 236 29.71 6.01 -5.12
C ARG A 236 29.33 6.23 -3.64
N ARG A 237 29.51 7.45 -3.13
CA ARG A 237 28.99 7.82 -1.80
C ARG A 237 27.47 7.56 -1.77
N VAL A 238 27.03 6.72 -0.84
CA VAL A 238 25.62 6.36 -0.62
C VAL A 238 25.22 6.84 0.77
N SER A 239 24.01 7.38 0.91
CA SER A 239 23.37 7.69 2.18
C SER A 239 22.22 6.71 2.44
N TRP A 240 21.62 6.73 3.64
CA TRP A 240 20.41 5.92 3.88
C TRP A 240 19.24 6.45 3.03
N MET A 241 19.07 7.77 3.01
CA MET A 241 17.98 8.46 2.30
C MET A 241 18.54 9.49 1.32
N THR A 242 17.86 9.66 0.19
CA THR A 242 18.12 10.70 -0.81
C THR A 242 16.83 11.40 -1.21
N PHE A 243 16.96 12.49 -1.95
CA PHE A 243 15.85 13.08 -2.69
C PHE A 243 15.88 12.56 -4.13
N GLY A 244 14.74 12.12 -4.66
CA GLY A 244 14.62 11.74 -6.06
C GLY A 244 15.02 12.86 -7.02
N ARG A 245 15.27 12.53 -8.29
CA ARG A 245 15.50 13.57 -9.31
C ARG A 245 14.21 14.38 -9.50
N GLN A 246 14.28 15.70 -9.36
CA GLN A 246 13.22 16.62 -9.76
C GLN A 246 12.80 16.32 -11.22
N SER A 247 11.52 16.04 -11.43
CA SER A 247 10.97 16.03 -12.80
C SER A 247 10.73 17.47 -13.23
N MET A 248 10.89 17.79 -14.53
CA MET A 248 10.59 19.15 -15.05
C MET A 248 9.15 19.64 -14.78
N ARG A 249 8.24 18.75 -14.34
CA ARG A 249 6.84 19.06 -14.02
C ARG A 249 6.55 19.14 -12.52
N ALA A 250 7.47 18.70 -11.67
CA ALA A 250 7.34 18.76 -10.22
C ALA A 250 8.56 19.48 -9.66
N ASP A 251 8.33 20.67 -9.11
CA ASP A 251 9.35 21.50 -8.47
C ASP A 251 10.07 20.77 -7.32
N ARG A 252 9.59 19.60 -6.84
CA ARG A 252 10.06 19.01 -5.57
C ARG A 252 10.09 17.48 -5.63
N SER A 253 11.15 16.89 -5.11
CA SER A 253 11.39 15.45 -5.13
C SER A 253 11.02 14.76 -3.81
N MET A 254 10.55 13.52 -3.91
CA MET A 254 10.23 12.70 -2.73
C MET A 254 11.50 12.17 -2.06
N ILE A 255 11.42 11.94 -0.75
CA ILE A 255 12.46 11.19 -0.02
C ILE A 255 12.35 9.73 -0.43
N GLU A 256 13.45 9.14 -0.86
CA GLU A 256 13.56 7.74 -1.27
C GLU A 256 14.85 7.11 -0.72
N PHE A 257 14.94 5.78 -0.73
CA PHE A 257 16.19 5.07 -0.43
C PHE A 257 17.26 5.40 -1.48
N ALA A 258 18.50 5.64 -1.03
CA ALA A 258 19.48 6.38 -1.83
C ALA A 258 19.99 5.71 -3.11
N ASP A 259 19.64 4.44 -3.39
CA ASP A 259 20.16 3.71 -4.55
C ASP A 259 19.23 3.68 -5.78
N GLN A 260 18.13 4.45 -5.78
CA GLN A 260 17.33 4.62 -7.00
C GLN A 260 18.10 5.18 -8.22
N PRO A 261 19.09 6.10 -8.09
CA PRO A 261 19.75 6.66 -9.27
C PRO A 261 20.82 5.74 -9.90
N GLY A 262 21.28 4.72 -9.19
CA GLY A 262 22.34 3.79 -9.62
C GLY A 262 21.85 2.38 -9.99
N LYS A 263 20.77 1.91 -9.36
CA LYS A 263 20.20 0.55 -9.50
C LYS A 263 21.19 -0.59 -9.22
N PHE A 264 22.20 -0.41 -8.36
CA PHE A 264 23.19 -1.47 -8.10
C PHE A 264 22.71 -2.48 -7.06
N VAL A 265 21.93 -2.01 -6.08
CA VAL A 265 21.24 -2.79 -5.06
C VAL A 265 19.76 -2.76 -5.41
N GLU A 266 19.23 -3.90 -5.82
CA GLU A 266 17.82 -4.04 -6.13
C GLU A 266 17.00 -4.26 -4.86
N TYR A 267 15.93 -3.47 -4.71
CA TYR A 267 15.01 -3.52 -3.58
C TYR A 267 15.71 -3.45 -2.19
N PRO A 268 16.58 -2.46 -1.93
CA PRO A 268 17.20 -2.33 -0.63
C PRO A 268 16.13 -1.98 0.42
N GLY A 269 16.01 -2.82 1.44
CA GLY A 269 15.08 -2.63 2.54
C GLY A 269 15.70 -1.92 3.74
N ASN A 270 14.89 -1.63 4.74
CA ASN A 270 15.37 -1.05 6.00
C ASN A 270 16.46 -1.90 6.67
N ASP A 271 16.33 -3.23 6.62
CA ASP A 271 17.33 -4.14 7.18
C ASP A 271 18.68 -4.05 6.45
N PHE A 272 18.66 -3.90 5.12
CA PHE A 272 19.88 -3.67 4.34
C PHE A 272 20.63 -2.44 4.86
N TYR A 273 19.92 -1.31 4.95
CA TYR A 273 20.53 -0.07 5.40
C TYR A 273 20.94 -0.11 6.87
N ARG A 274 20.19 -0.78 7.75
CA ARG A 274 20.59 -0.96 9.16
C ARG A 274 21.91 -1.72 9.25
N ILE A 275 22.06 -2.82 8.52
CA ILE A 275 23.28 -3.61 8.54
C ILE A 275 24.46 -2.77 8.01
N VAL A 276 24.29 -2.13 6.84
CA VAL A 276 25.37 -1.37 6.19
C VAL A 276 25.76 -0.10 6.95
N PHE A 277 24.80 0.65 7.52
CA PHE A 277 25.05 1.94 8.15
C PHE A 277 25.11 1.90 9.67
N SER A 278 24.56 0.89 10.35
CA SER A 278 24.55 0.85 11.82
C SER A 278 25.42 -0.26 12.38
N GLU A 279 25.48 -1.41 11.72
CA GLU A 279 26.15 -2.59 12.24
C GLU A 279 27.61 -2.69 11.73
N LEU A 280 27.84 -2.46 10.44
CA LEU A 280 29.17 -2.51 9.83
C LEU A 280 30.02 -1.24 10.06
N GLN A 281 31.30 -1.44 10.34
CA GLN A 281 32.33 -0.41 10.49
C GLN A 281 33.24 -0.28 9.26
N ASN A 282 34.16 0.69 9.28
CA ASN A 282 35.14 0.87 8.20
C ASN A 282 36.01 -0.36 7.96
N GLY A 283 36.05 -0.80 6.71
CA GLY A 283 36.75 -1.98 6.26
C GLY A 283 36.05 -3.30 6.60
N GLU A 284 34.88 -3.27 7.24
CA GLU A 284 34.14 -4.48 7.56
C GLU A 284 33.30 -4.97 6.39
N VAL A 285 33.11 -6.29 6.36
CA VAL A 285 32.31 -7.00 5.37
C VAL A 285 31.15 -7.66 6.07
N GLY A 286 29.94 -7.52 5.53
CA GLY A 286 28.74 -8.17 6.04
C GLY A 286 27.80 -8.67 4.94
N VAL A 287 26.74 -9.33 5.37
CA VAL A 287 25.67 -9.84 4.51
C VAL A 287 24.41 -9.07 4.83
N ALA A 288 23.74 -8.55 3.80
CA ALA A 288 22.55 -7.74 3.93
C ALA A 288 21.47 -8.23 2.94
N PRO A 289 20.23 -8.53 3.39
CA PRO A 289 19.18 -9.00 2.51
C PRO A 289 18.46 -7.87 1.77
N SER A 290 17.86 -8.16 0.62
CA SER A 290 16.84 -7.30 0.00
C SER A 290 15.57 -7.25 0.83
N TYR A 291 14.72 -6.25 0.59
CA TYR A 291 13.45 -6.06 1.30
C TYR A 291 12.51 -7.28 1.27
N ASP A 292 12.41 -7.93 0.12
CA ASP A 292 11.57 -9.11 -0.14
C ASP A 292 12.27 -10.45 0.17
N LEU A 293 13.51 -10.38 0.66
CA LEU A 293 14.40 -11.53 0.90
C LEU A 293 14.63 -12.39 -0.35
N SER A 294 14.48 -11.82 -1.56
CA SER A 294 14.80 -12.53 -2.81
C SER A 294 16.29 -12.54 -3.12
N LYS A 295 17.07 -11.60 -2.54
CA LYS A 295 18.51 -11.45 -2.75
C LYS A 295 19.24 -11.24 -1.42
N TYR A 296 20.46 -11.73 -1.36
CA TYR A 296 21.41 -11.46 -0.27
C TYR A 296 22.67 -10.85 -0.88
N PHE A 297 23.05 -9.68 -0.38
CA PHE A 297 24.20 -8.91 -0.83
C PHE A 297 25.36 -9.12 0.13
N VAL A 298 26.56 -9.34 -0.42
CA VAL A 298 27.81 -9.25 0.32
C VAL A 298 28.34 -7.82 0.16
N VAL A 299 28.49 -7.10 1.26
CA VAL A 299 28.82 -5.68 1.27
C VAL A 299 30.10 -5.44 2.05
N GLU A 300 31.03 -4.69 1.47
CA GLU A 300 32.23 -4.16 2.13
C GLU A 300 32.05 -2.64 2.31
N VAL A 301 32.21 -2.16 3.55
CA VAL A 301 32.21 -0.73 3.84
C VAL A 301 33.63 -0.20 3.63
N ALA A 302 33.90 0.30 2.42
CA ALA A 302 35.23 0.80 2.06
C ALA A 302 35.68 2.00 2.91
N ASP A 303 34.78 2.99 3.07
CA ASP A 303 35.00 4.14 3.94
C ASP A 303 33.66 4.71 4.41
N ARG A 304 33.65 5.15 5.66
CA ARG A 304 32.55 5.82 6.33
C ARG A 304 33.11 7.11 6.87
N THR A 305 32.52 8.21 6.42
CA THR A 305 32.71 9.49 7.07
C THR A 305 32.18 9.37 8.50
N PRO A 306 33.04 9.52 9.54
CA PRO A 306 32.57 9.42 10.91
C PRO A 306 31.48 10.45 11.13
N ALA A 307 30.40 9.98 11.75
CA ALA A 307 29.35 10.82 12.27
C ALA A 307 29.90 11.61 13.47
N ASP A 308 30.68 12.66 13.23
CA ASP A 308 30.80 13.72 14.23
C ASP A 308 29.37 14.23 14.47
N ALA A 309 28.91 14.25 15.71
CA ALA A 309 27.54 14.65 16.05
C ALA A 309 27.20 16.04 15.48
N ALA A 310 28.20 16.93 15.39
CA ALA A 310 28.05 18.23 14.76
C ALA A 310 27.85 18.12 13.23
N MET A 311 28.58 17.23 12.56
CA MET A 311 28.40 16.99 11.12
C MET A 311 27.11 16.26 10.80
N VAL A 312 26.69 15.28 11.60
CA VAL A 312 25.37 14.62 11.44
C VAL A 312 24.25 15.63 11.60
N GLN A 313 24.35 16.51 12.59
CA GLN A 313 23.36 17.57 12.79
C GLN A 313 23.37 18.57 11.61
N THR A 314 24.55 18.91 11.09
CA THR A 314 24.69 19.77 9.90
C THR A 314 24.10 19.11 8.65
N ASP A 315 24.43 17.84 8.39
CA ASP A 315 23.91 17.07 7.26
C ASP A 315 22.40 16.85 7.39
N ARG A 316 21.89 16.66 8.61
CA ARG A 316 20.46 16.59 8.91
C ARG A 316 19.78 17.92 8.65
N GLU A 317 20.35 19.04 9.11
CA GLU A 317 19.81 20.37 8.88
C GLU A 317 19.84 20.74 7.40
N GLN A 318 20.89 20.34 6.67
CA GLN A 318 21.00 20.53 5.24
C GLN A 318 20.01 19.64 4.48
N PHE A 319 19.87 18.36 4.85
CA PHE A 319 18.84 17.47 4.30
C PHE A 319 17.42 18.01 4.57
N LEU A 320 17.16 18.52 5.78
CA LEU A 320 15.89 19.14 6.15
C LEU A 320 15.68 20.50 5.47
N ARG A 321 16.74 21.25 5.13
CA ARG A 321 16.64 22.52 4.39
C ARG A 321 16.42 22.28 2.90
N ASP A 322 17.16 21.34 2.32
CA ASP A 322 17.09 20.97 0.90
C ASP A 322 15.77 20.24 0.59
N GLY A 323 15.33 19.33 1.47
CA GLY A 323 13.99 18.73 1.46
C GLY A 323 12.88 19.60 2.05
N GLY A 324 13.26 20.67 2.75
CA GLY A 324 12.38 21.61 3.46
C GLY A 324 11.74 22.66 2.56
N SER A 325 11.96 22.57 1.25
CA SER A 325 11.08 23.18 0.27
C SER A 325 9.72 22.43 0.28
N GLY A 326 8.94 22.62 1.34
CA GLY A 326 7.49 22.46 1.54
C GLY A 326 6.60 21.37 0.90
N MET A 327 7.03 20.46 0.01
CA MET A 327 6.12 19.41 -0.53
C MET A 327 6.56 17.98 -0.26
N ALA A 328 7.86 17.70 -0.11
CA ALA A 328 8.37 16.37 0.25
C ALA A 328 7.88 15.93 1.64
N PHE A 329 7.69 16.88 2.54
CA PHE A 329 7.14 16.69 3.89
C PHE A 329 5.61 16.68 3.97
N LEU A 330 4.87 16.94 2.89
CA LEU A 330 3.39 16.91 2.93
C LEU A 330 2.82 15.58 2.41
N PHE A 331 3.51 14.90 1.50
CA PHE A 331 3.00 13.71 0.80
C PHE A 331 3.91 12.48 0.89
N GLY A 332 4.96 12.52 1.71
CA GLY A 332 5.85 11.38 1.96
C GLY A 332 5.31 10.42 3.03
N PRO A 333 5.81 9.16 3.07
CA PRO A 333 5.40 8.18 4.09
C PRO A 333 5.85 8.57 5.51
N ILE A 334 6.97 9.29 5.64
CA ILE A 334 7.48 9.77 6.94
C ILE A 334 6.54 10.82 7.58
N PRO A 335 6.04 11.83 6.85
CA PRO A 335 4.98 12.73 7.35
C PRO A 335 3.69 12.03 7.80
N SER A 336 3.26 10.98 7.10
CA SER A 336 2.11 10.18 7.54
C SER A 336 2.41 9.47 8.85
N ALA A 337 3.58 8.86 8.99
CA ALA A 337 4.03 8.22 10.23
C ALA A 337 4.20 9.23 11.37
N VAL A 338 4.90 10.35 11.15
CA VAL A 338 5.07 11.44 12.14
C VAL A 338 3.71 12.07 12.48
N GLY A 339 2.84 12.24 11.49
CA GLY A 339 1.47 12.75 11.65
C GLY A 339 0.62 11.83 12.54
N MET A 340 0.61 10.54 12.26
CA MET A 340 -0.20 9.55 12.98
C MET A 340 0.39 9.14 14.33
N GLU A 341 1.70 8.92 14.42
CA GLU A 341 2.35 8.35 15.59
C GLU A 341 2.83 9.40 16.60
N VAL A 342 3.14 10.62 16.15
CA VAL A 342 3.74 11.66 17.01
C VAL A 342 2.81 12.88 17.14
N ALA A 343 2.43 13.48 16.02
CA ALA A 343 1.69 14.74 16.04
C ALA A 343 0.23 14.56 16.50
N THR A 344 -0.44 13.49 16.09
CA THR A 344 -1.85 13.23 16.48
C THR A 344 -1.98 12.96 17.98
N PRO A 345 -1.18 12.08 18.61
CA PRO A 345 -1.22 11.89 20.06
C PRO A 345 -0.83 13.16 20.82
N MET A 346 0.22 13.87 20.38
CA MET A 346 0.66 15.09 21.05
C MET A 346 -0.36 16.22 20.94
N ASN A 347 -1.03 16.37 19.79
CA ASN A 347 -2.10 17.34 19.61
C ASN A 347 -3.34 16.96 20.45
N ARG A 348 -3.71 15.67 20.50
CA ARG A 348 -4.78 15.19 21.38
C ARG A 348 -4.47 15.49 22.84
N ASP A 349 -3.25 15.25 23.29
CA ASP A 349 -2.83 15.47 24.67
C ASP A 349 -2.79 16.98 24.98
N TRP A 350 -2.32 17.80 24.04
CA TRP A 350 -2.35 19.26 24.15
C TRP A 350 -3.77 19.82 24.22
N VAL A 351 -4.68 19.37 23.34
CA VAL A 351 -6.10 19.74 23.35
C VAL A 351 -6.76 19.28 24.64
N THR A 352 -6.48 18.06 25.10
CA THR A 352 -7.01 17.53 26.37
C THR A 352 -6.51 18.33 27.57
N ALA A 353 -5.24 18.72 27.58
CA ALA A 353 -4.67 19.59 28.61
C ALA A 353 -5.28 21.00 28.57
N LEU A 354 -5.54 21.53 27.37
CA LEU A 354 -6.23 22.80 27.19
C LEU A 354 -7.65 22.72 27.73
N TRP A 355 -8.41 21.68 27.38
CA TRP A 355 -9.77 21.45 27.87
C TRP A 355 -9.82 21.31 29.39
N ARG A 356 -8.91 20.54 29.99
CA ARG A 356 -8.78 20.46 31.46
C ARG A 356 -8.45 21.80 32.09
N LYS A 357 -7.56 22.59 31.47
CA LYS A 357 -7.17 23.91 31.98
C LYS A 357 -8.34 24.90 31.99
N TYR A 358 -9.24 24.81 31.02
CA TYR A 358 -10.42 25.68 30.88
C TYR A 358 -11.72 25.02 31.39
N ASP A 359 -11.63 23.88 32.07
CA ASP A 359 -12.77 23.09 32.58
C ASP A 359 -13.85 22.80 31.52
N ILE A 360 -13.41 22.57 30.28
CA ILE A 360 -14.28 22.26 29.16
C ILE A 360 -14.48 20.74 29.12
N ASP A 361 -15.72 20.29 29.27
CA ASP A 361 -16.12 18.90 29.12
C ASP A 361 -16.43 18.58 27.65
N PRO A 362 -15.58 17.80 26.95
CA PRO A 362 -15.77 17.51 25.54
C PRO A 362 -16.99 16.64 25.24
N THR A 363 -17.53 15.93 26.22
CA THR A 363 -18.77 15.14 26.05
C THR A 363 -20.02 16.01 25.93
N LYS A 364 -19.95 17.28 26.36
CA LYS A 364 -21.06 18.24 26.31
C LYS A 364 -21.05 19.16 25.10
N ILE A 365 -20.00 19.11 24.28
CA ILE A 365 -19.86 19.97 23.09
C ILE A 365 -20.71 19.44 21.90
N GLY A 366 -21.10 18.16 21.93
CA GLY A 366 -21.97 17.54 20.91
C GLY A 366 -23.43 18.02 20.93
N ASP A 367 -23.93 18.49 22.08
CA ASP A 367 -25.34 18.86 22.26
C ASP A 367 -25.67 20.29 21.82
N ALA A 368 -24.67 21.12 21.50
CA ALA A 368 -24.85 22.51 21.08
C ALA A 368 -25.03 22.69 19.55
N ARG A 369 -25.18 21.59 18.80
CA ARG A 369 -25.52 21.60 17.37
C ARG A 369 -26.85 20.89 17.14
N ASN A 370 -27.94 21.51 17.61
CA ASN A 370 -29.30 21.30 17.10
C ASN A 370 -30.02 22.64 17.04
#